data_AF-A0A517Z976-F1
#
_entry.id   AF-A0A517Z976-F1
#
_cell.length_a   1.000
_cell.length_b   1.000
_cell.length_c   1.000
_cell.angle_alpha   90.00
_cell.angle_beta   90.00
_cell.angle_gamma   90.00
#
_symmetry.space_group_name_H-M   'P 1'
#
loop_
_entity.id
_entity.type
_entity.pdbx_description
1 polymer ?
#
loop_
_entity_poly.entity_id
_entity_poly.type
_entity_poly.pdbx_seq_one_letter_code
_entity_poly.pdbx_strand_id
1 'polypeptide(L)'
;MSRSATIDSSAAGAVTQCQPQVRHGWCYPRPVQRFAEKLLNQQLWCWGRDVISSHGNLLMDRGFERHREKRSDSKGSTSYRLDDGERHVALWGFGIFYGERELGGMFIRRFGFSPVWFVSGVLKLGIHSPQKLPTSSRPKGSEEWTRAHELSSRMMEWIADYESELLESVGLEYRQQCIADWLRPLTSADCTADAWRSLAARGWDDDLDQWKMESSRWLHGG
;
A
#
# COMPACT_ATOMS: atom_id res chain seq x y z
N MET A 1 -41.79 36.39 -50.88
CA MET A 1 -40.42 35.82 -50.93
C MET A 1 -39.58 36.48 -49.86
N SER A 2 -38.88 35.65 -49.09
CA SER A 2 -37.76 35.90 -48.16
C SER A 2 -37.94 36.82 -46.94
N ARG A 3 -38.06 36.15 -45.79
CA ARG A 3 -37.63 36.61 -44.46
C ARG A 3 -36.09 36.59 -44.40
N SER A 4 -35.48 37.56 -43.74
CA SER A 4 -34.13 37.41 -43.17
C SER A 4 -34.21 37.78 -41.70
N ALA A 5 -34.07 36.76 -40.86
CA ALA A 5 -33.88 36.88 -39.42
C ALA A 5 -32.38 36.86 -39.16
N THR A 6 -31.87 37.93 -38.55
CA THR A 6 -30.51 38.00 -38.03
C THR A 6 -30.44 37.13 -36.78
N ILE A 7 -29.71 36.02 -36.86
CA ILE A 7 -29.41 35.15 -35.72
C ILE A 7 -28.17 35.72 -35.03
N ASP A 8 -28.36 36.23 -33.83
CA ASP A 8 -27.28 36.67 -32.95
C ASP A 8 -26.65 35.43 -32.31
N SER A 9 -25.41 35.15 -32.69
CA SER A 9 -24.64 33.97 -32.28
C SER A 9 -23.70 34.36 -31.14
N SER A 10 -24.17 34.21 -29.90
CA SER A 10 -23.32 34.33 -28.70
C SER A 10 -23.88 33.48 -27.56
N ALA A 11 -23.93 32.16 -27.79
CA ALA A 11 -23.96 31.17 -26.71
C ALA A 11 -22.59 30.48 -26.69
N ALA A 12 -21.60 31.16 -26.11
CA ALA A 12 -20.32 30.55 -25.78
C ALA A 12 -20.57 29.50 -24.71
N GLY A 13 -20.47 28.23 -25.11
CA GLY A 13 -20.72 27.07 -24.27
C GLY A 13 -19.82 27.07 -23.04
N ALA A 14 -20.45 27.04 -21.87
CA ALA A 14 -19.80 26.58 -20.66
C ALA A 14 -19.36 25.13 -20.90
N VAL A 15 -18.07 24.93 -21.12
CA VAL A 15 -17.46 23.59 -21.04
C VAL A 15 -17.54 23.22 -19.57
N THR A 16 -18.61 22.53 -19.18
CA THR A 16 -18.68 21.84 -17.90
C THR A 16 -17.55 20.82 -17.91
N GLN A 17 -16.43 21.17 -17.28
CA GLN A 17 -15.42 20.18 -16.89
C GLN A 17 -16.16 19.14 -16.06
N CYS A 18 -16.46 17.98 -16.66
CA CYS A 18 -16.86 16.80 -15.92
C CYS A 18 -15.74 16.53 -14.92
N GLN A 19 -15.99 16.80 -13.64
CA GLN A 19 -15.07 16.38 -12.60
C GLN A 19 -14.83 14.87 -12.77
N PRO A 20 -13.59 14.40 -12.68
CA PRO A 20 -13.30 12.97 -12.77
C PRO A 20 -14.18 12.25 -11.75
N GLN A 21 -15.00 11.32 -12.22
CA GLN A 21 -15.91 10.57 -11.36
C GLN A 21 -15.10 9.73 -10.39
N VAL A 22 -15.15 10.07 -9.11
CA VAL A 22 -14.47 9.29 -8.07
C VAL A 22 -15.13 7.92 -7.97
N ARG A 23 -14.34 6.87 -8.18
CA ARG A 23 -14.81 5.49 -8.06
C ARG A 23 -15.10 5.18 -6.58
N HIS A 24 -16.27 4.61 -6.33
CA HIS A 24 -16.64 4.14 -5.00
C HIS A 24 -16.30 2.65 -4.87
N GLY A 25 -15.33 2.32 -4.03
CA GLY A 25 -14.85 0.95 -3.85
C GLY A 25 -13.35 0.85 -4.11
N TRP A 26 -12.72 -0.16 -3.53
CA TRP A 26 -11.30 -0.41 -3.75
C TRP A 26 -10.96 -0.79 -5.21
N CYS A 27 -11.95 -1.27 -5.97
CA CYS A 27 -11.91 -1.50 -7.42
C CYS A 27 -10.70 -2.25 -8.00
N TYR A 28 -9.90 -2.96 -7.20
CA TYR A 28 -8.82 -3.79 -7.73
C TYR A 28 -9.38 -4.93 -8.60
N PRO A 29 -8.97 -5.04 -9.86
CA PRO A 29 -9.24 -6.23 -10.67
C PRO A 29 -8.70 -7.47 -9.96
N ARG A 30 -9.41 -8.60 -10.06
CA ARG A 30 -9.00 -9.86 -9.40
C ARG A 30 -7.53 -10.26 -9.66
N PRO A 31 -6.96 -10.09 -10.87
CA PRO A 31 -5.54 -10.35 -11.10
C PRO A 31 -4.63 -9.45 -10.25
N VAL A 32 -4.93 -8.15 -10.19
CA VAL A 32 -4.18 -7.16 -9.40
C VAL A 32 -4.27 -7.47 -7.92
N GLN A 33 -5.47 -7.78 -7.41
CA GLN A 33 -5.65 -8.15 -6.00
C GLN A 33 -4.84 -9.40 -5.62
N ARG A 34 -4.85 -10.44 -6.47
CA ARG A 34 -4.07 -11.67 -6.24
C ARG A 34 -2.57 -11.43 -6.28
N PHE A 35 -2.11 -10.56 -7.19
CA PHE A 35 -0.71 -10.17 -7.27
C PHE A 35 -0.30 -9.43 -5.99
N ALA A 36 -1.06 -8.40 -5.60
CA ALA A 36 -0.80 -7.61 -4.42
C ALA A 36 -0.84 -8.43 -3.12
N GLU A 37 -1.74 -9.42 -3.03
CA GLU A 37 -1.77 -10.39 -1.92
C GLU A 37 -0.46 -11.17 -1.79
N LYS A 38 0.02 -11.74 -2.89
CA LYS A 38 1.27 -12.50 -2.90
C LYS A 38 2.46 -11.60 -2.61
N LEU A 39 2.48 -10.39 -3.15
CA LEU A 39 3.55 -9.42 -2.96
C LEU A 39 3.61 -8.98 -1.50
N LEU A 40 2.48 -8.64 -0.88
CA LEU A 40 2.42 -8.32 0.55
C LEU A 40 2.87 -9.48 1.43
N ASN A 41 2.51 -10.71 1.08
CA ASN A 41 2.94 -11.89 1.84
C ASN A 41 4.47 -12.07 1.79
N GLN A 42 5.10 -11.86 0.63
CA GLN A 42 6.57 -11.84 0.51
C GLN A 42 7.17 -10.65 1.28
N GLN A 43 6.57 -9.46 1.19
CA GLN A 43 7.04 -8.26 1.90
C GLN A 43 7.06 -8.47 3.42
N LEU A 44 5.98 -9.03 3.98
CA LEU A 44 5.90 -9.35 5.41
C LEU A 44 6.92 -10.41 5.83
N TRP A 45 7.23 -11.37 4.95
CA TRP A 45 8.34 -12.31 5.20
C TRP A 45 9.67 -11.56 5.28
N CYS A 46 9.94 -10.69 4.31
CA CYS A 46 11.20 -9.96 4.25
C CYS A 46 11.38 -9.02 5.45
N TRP A 47 10.36 -8.27 5.86
CA TRP A 47 10.41 -7.52 7.12
C TRP A 47 10.65 -8.42 8.34
N GLY A 48 10.13 -9.65 8.33
CA GLY A 48 10.45 -10.64 9.34
C GLY A 48 11.93 -11.02 9.37
N ARG A 49 12.60 -11.08 8.21
CA ARG A 49 14.05 -11.30 8.08
C ARG A 49 14.85 -10.07 8.50
N ASP A 50 14.35 -8.87 8.20
CA ASP A 50 14.96 -7.59 8.58
C ASP A 50 15.07 -7.44 10.11
N VAL A 51 14.11 -8.00 10.86
CA VAL A 51 14.11 -8.04 12.32
C VAL A 51 15.21 -8.93 12.92
N ILE A 52 15.57 -10.03 12.23
CA ILE A 52 16.53 -11.04 12.71
C ILE A 52 17.81 -11.05 11.87
N SER A 53 18.10 -9.95 11.18
CA SER A 53 19.27 -9.82 10.32
C SER A 53 20.56 -9.94 11.15
N SER A 54 21.61 -10.46 10.52
CA SER A 54 22.96 -10.46 11.10
C SER A 54 23.51 -9.04 11.30
N HIS A 55 22.94 -8.05 10.59
CA HIS A 55 23.28 -6.64 10.72
C HIS A 55 22.59 -5.95 11.90
N GLY A 56 21.78 -6.68 12.68
CA GLY A 56 20.93 -6.10 13.73
C GLY A 56 19.46 -6.06 13.31
N ASN A 57 18.66 -5.27 14.01
CA ASN A 57 17.25 -5.12 13.68
C ASN A 57 17.07 -3.94 12.71
N LEU A 58 17.06 -4.24 11.41
CA LEU A 58 17.06 -3.24 10.34
C LEU A 58 15.82 -2.33 10.33
N LEU A 59 14.71 -2.76 10.93
CA LEU A 59 13.54 -1.90 11.14
C LEU A 59 13.84 -0.85 12.22
N MET A 60 14.43 -1.27 13.34
CA MET A 60 14.78 -0.35 14.42
C MET A 60 15.84 0.66 13.99
N ASP A 61 16.81 0.24 13.17
CA ASP A 61 17.82 1.14 12.59
C ASP A 61 17.20 2.22 11.69
N ARG A 62 15.98 1.97 11.17
CA ARG A 62 15.16 2.91 10.38
C ARG A 62 14.13 3.68 11.22
N GLY A 63 14.30 3.72 12.53
CA GLY A 63 13.46 4.51 13.43
C GLY A 63 12.18 3.80 13.90
N PHE A 64 12.01 2.51 13.62
CA PHE A 64 10.88 1.78 14.18
C PHE A 64 11.09 1.48 15.68
N GLU A 65 10.05 1.73 16.46
CA GLU A 65 9.94 1.28 17.84
C GLU A 65 9.32 -0.12 17.93
N ARG A 66 9.93 -0.98 18.74
CA ARG A 66 9.41 -2.33 19.00
C ARG A 66 8.46 -2.32 20.19
N HIS A 67 7.19 -2.65 19.95
CA HIS A 67 6.18 -2.86 20.99
C HIS A 67 5.81 -4.33 21.12
N ARG A 68 6.10 -4.91 22.28
CA ARG A 68 5.71 -6.28 22.64
C ARG A 68 4.73 -6.25 23.80
N GLU A 69 3.77 -7.17 23.80
CA GLU A 69 2.86 -7.33 24.93
C GLU A 69 3.68 -7.73 26.17
N LYS A 70 3.44 -7.07 27.31
CA LYS A 70 4.27 -7.21 28.52
C LYS A 70 4.20 -8.59 29.18
N ARG A 71 3.19 -9.41 28.83
CA ARG A 71 3.00 -10.74 29.41
C ARG A 71 3.80 -11.77 28.61
N SER A 72 4.63 -12.55 29.29
CA SER A 72 5.54 -13.52 28.67
C SER A 72 4.84 -14.71 28.00
N ASP A 73 3.57 -14.97 28.36
CA ASP A 73 2.71 -16.04 27.82
C ASP A 73 1.79 -15.56 26.69
N SER A 74 1.86 -14.28 26.31
CA SER A 74 0.99 -13.72 25.29
C SER A 74 1.32 -14.29 23.90
N LYS A 75 0.28 -14.74 23.21
CA LYS A 75 0.31 -15.11 21.78
C LYS A 75 0.21 -13.87 20.86
N GLY A 76 0.38 -12.68 21.41
CA GLY A 76 0.27 -11.41 20.70
C GLY A 76 1.43 -11.21 19.73
N SER A 77 1.14 -10.66 18.55
CA SER A 77 2.19 -10.27 17.61
C SER A 77 2.98 -9.08 18.14
N THR A 78 4.30 -9.12 17.97
CA THR A 78 5.14 -7.93 18.14
C THR A 78 4.75 -6.91 17.06
N SER A 79 4.62 -5.65 17.47
CA SER A 79 4.34 -4.52 16.59
C SER A 79 5.63 -3.71 16.44
N TYR A 80 6.03 -3.43 15.20
CA TYR A 80 7.05 -2.42 14.90
C TYR A 80 6.34 -1.18 14.43
N ARG A 81 6.59 -0.03 15.07
CA ARG A 81 5.90 1.22 14.77
C ARG A 81 6.88 2.32 14.37
N LEU A 82 6.58 3.00 13.28
CA LEU A 82 7.24 4.24 12.89
C LEU A 82 6.21 5.37 12.99
N ASP A 83 6.62 6.48 13.61
CA ASP A 83 5.79 7.66 13.81
C ASP A 83 6.68 8.90 13.64
N ASP A 84 6.50 9.62 12.53
CA ASP A 84 7.24 10.85 12.24
C ASP A 84 6.39 12.12 12.44
N GLY A 85 5.20 11.97 13.04
CA GLY A 85 4.22 13.03 13.26
C GLY A 85 3.20 13.19 12.13
N GLU A 86 3.61 12.98 10.88
CA GLU A 86 2.74 13.06 9.69
C GLU A 86 2.27 11.67 9.26
N ARG A 87 3.18 10.71 9.28
CA ARG A 87 2.99 9.31 8.89
C ARG A 87 3.09 8.39 10.10
N HIS A 88 2.19 7.43 10.14
CA HIS A 88 2.12 6.38 11.15
C HIS A 88 2.12 5.02 10.46
N VAL A 89 3.19 4.26 10.64
CA VAL A 89 3.30 2.89 10.10
C VAL A 89 3.34 1.91 11.25
N ALA A 90 2.59 0.83 11.14
CA ALA A 90 2.69 -0.29 12.06
C ALA A 90 2.75 -1.62 11.31
N LEU A 91 3.78 -2.41 11.62
CA LEU A 91 4.05 -3.70 11.01
C LEU A 91 3.82 -4.81 12.04
N TRP A 92 3.12 -5.86 11.62
CA TRP A 92 2.93 -7.09 12.37
C TRP A 92 3.11 -8.30 11.46
N GLY A 93 3.28 -9.49 12.05
CA GLY A 93 3.22 -10.75 11.29
C GLY A 93 1.86 -11.02 10.61
N PHE A 94 0.80 -10.27 10.97
CA PHE A 94 -0.54 -10.43 10.40
C PHE A 94 -0.95 -9.34 9.39
N GLY A 95 -0.13 -8.31 9.16
CA GLY A 95 -0.46 -7.23 8.23
C GLY A 95 0.31 -5.94 8.48
N ILE A 96 -0.07 -4.92 7.72
CA ILE A 96 0.46 -3.56 7.78
C ILE A 96 -0.66 -2.57 8.04
N PHE A 97 -0.40 -1.59 8.89
CA PHE A 97 -1.15 -0.35 8.93
C PHE A 97 -0.26 0.80 8.43
N TYR A 98 -0.84 1.65 7.61
CA TYR A 98 -0.24 2.89 7.14
C TYR A 98 -1.28 4.00 7.29
N GLY A 99 -0.94 5.07 7.97
CA GLY A 99 -1.84 6.19 8.18
C GLY A 99 -1.14 7.51 8.04
N GLU A 100 -1.91 8.48 7.55
CA GLU A 100 -1.50 9.87 7.44
C GLU A 100 -2.58 10.75 8.05
N ARG A 101 -2.18 11.81 8.73
CA ARG A 101 -3.10 12.64 9.52
C ARG A 101 -4.26 13.20 8.71
N GLU A 102 -4.01 13.61 7.46
CA GLU A 102 -5.00 14.23 6.59
C GLU A 102 -5.86 13.22 5.81
N LEU A 103 -5.30 12.05 5.50
CA LEU A 103 -5.93 11.04 4.64
C LEU A 103 -6.65 9.93 5.42
N GLY A 104 -6.34 9.77 6.70
CA GLY A 104 -6.83 8.69 7.54
C GLY A 104 -5.87 7.51 7.60
N GLY A 105 -6.38 6.34 7.97
CA GLY A 105 -5.60 5.13 8.17
C GLY A 105 -6.02 4.03 7.21
N MET A 106 -5.07 3.17 6.85
CA MET A 106 -5.29 1.98 6.05
C MET A 106 -4.66 0.77 6.71
N PHE A 107 -5.40 -0.33 6.78
CA PHE A 107 -4.87 -1.61 7.19
C PHE A 107 -5.07 -2.64 6.09
N ILE A 108 -4.03 -3.40 5.78
CA ILE A 108 -4.10 -4.57 4.91
C ILE A 108 -3.64 -5.81 5.69
N ARG A 109 -4.50 -6.82 5.71
CA ARG A 109 -4.17 -8.15 6.25
C ARG A 109 -3.18 -8.86 5.33
N ARG A 110 -2.31 -9.66 5.94
CA ARG A 110 -1.36 -10.54 5.23
C ARG A 110 -2.01 -11.39 4.13
N PHE A 111 -3.24 -11.86 4.36
CA PHE A 111 -3.97 -12.72 3.43
C PHE A 111 -5.21 -12.01 2.89
N GLY A 112 -5.54 -12.28 1.62
CA GLY A 112 -6.72 -11.80 0.92
C GLY A 112 -6.66 -10.36 0.38
N PHE A 113 -5.57 -9.62 0.62
CA PHE A 113 -5.35 -8.22 0.19
C PHE A 113 -6.66 -7.42 0.18
N SER A 114 -7.21 -7.21 1.37
CA SER A 114 -8.48 -6.52 1.57
C SER A 114 -8.22 -5.27 2.39
N PRO A 115 -8.04 -4.11 1.74
CA PRO A 115 -7.77 -2.88 2.45
C PRO A 115 -8.98 -2.44 3.26
N VAL A 116 -8.68 -1.92 4.43
CA VAL A 116 -9.66 -1.42 5.38
C VAL A 116 -9.25 -0.01 5.75
N TRP A 117 -10.18 0.94 5.60
CA TRP A 117 -9.92 2.35 5.86
C TRP A 117 -10.46 2.79 7.22
N PHE A 118 -9.81 3.80 7.79
CA PHE A 118 -10.12 4.41 9.07
C PHE A 118 -10.10 5.93 8.91
N VAL A 119 -11.05 6.61 9.53
CA VAL A 119 -11.05 8.09 9.54
C VAL A 119 -9.80 8.65 10.22
N SER A 120 -9.30 7.98 11.26
CA SER A 120 -8.07 8.35 11.97
C SER A 120 -6.85 7.68 11.33
N GLY A 121 -5.84 8.49 10.98
CA GLY A 121 -4.51 8.01 10.56
C GLY A 121 -3.63 7.50 11.70
N VAL A 122 -4.07 7.64 12.95
CA VAL A 122 -3.28 7.25 14.13
C VAL A 122 -3.88 6.02 14.82
N LEU A 123 -3.03 5.07 15.18
CA LEU A 123 -3.38 3.92 16.02
C LEU A 123 -2.99 4.14 17.48
N LYS A 124 -3.86 3.71 18.40
CA LYS A 124 -3.53 3.58 19.82
C LYS A 124 -2.34 2.63 20.02
N LEU A 125 -1.55 2.88 21.06
CA LEU A 125 -0.47 1.98 21.48
C LEU A 125 -1.03 0.62 21.93
N GLY A 126 -0.26 -0.46 21.73
CA GLY A 126 -0.59 -1.78 22.30
C GLY A 126 -1.51 -2.69 21.47
N ILE A 127 -1.52 -2.55 20.14
CA ILE A 127 -2.23 -3.47 19.25
C ILE A 127 -1.32 -4.67 18.96
N HIS A 128 -1.72 -5.83 19.46
CA HIS A 128 -0.99 -7.11 19.31
C HIS A 128 -1.82 -8.21 18.64
N SER A 129 -3.06 -7.92 18.24
CA SER A 129 -3.92 -8.83 17.50
C SER A 129 -4.85 -8.06 16.55
N PRO A 130 -5.29 -8.68 15.44
CA PRO A 130 -6.21 -8.01 14.49
C PRO A 130 -7.54 -7.58 15.14
N GLN A 131 -7.99 -8.28 16.18
CA GLN A 131 -9.25 -7.98 16.89
C GLN A 131 -9.15 -6.72 17.75
N LYS A 132 -7.94 -6.25 18.06
CA LYS A 132 -7.69 -5.02 18.82
C LYS A 132 -7.57 -3.78 17.92
N LEU A 133 -7.66 -3.94 16.60
CA LEU A 133 -7.73 -2.80 15.68
C LEU A 133 -9.00 -1.98 15.95
N PRO A 134 -8.97 -0.65 15.76
CA PRO A 134 -10.16 0.18 15.91
C PRO A 134 -11.26 -0.27 14.94
N THR A 135 -12.49 0.17 15.19
CA THR A 135 -13.58 -0.07 14.25
C THR A 135 -13.30 0.65 12.94
N SER A 136 -13.24 -0.10 11.86
CA SER A 136 -13.09 0.45 10.51
C SER A 136 -14.39 0.99 9.97
N SER A 137 -14.29 1.97 9.07
CA SER A 137 -15.42 2.49 8.31
C SER A 137 -15.19 2.27 6.82
N ARG A 138 -16.25 1.93 6.09
CA ARG A 138 -16.21 2.06 4.63
C ARG A 138 -16.21 3.56 4.30
N PRO A 139 -15.33 4.04 3.40
CA PRO A 139 -15.35 5.43 2.96
C PRO A 139 -16.74 5.81 2.41
N LYS A 140 -17.18 7.03 2.73
CA LYS A 140 -18.49 7.61 2.39
C LYS A 140 -18.31 8.81 1.49
N GLY A 141 -18.98 8.77 0.34
CA GLY A 141 -18.92 9.86 -0.64
C GLY A 141 -17.56 9.99 -1.33
N SER A 142 -17.49 10.85 -2.32
CA SER A 142 -16.30 11.00 -3.18
C SER A 142 -15.05 11.41 -2.40
N GLU A 143 -15.16 12.35 -1.47
CA GLU A 143 -14.00 12.88 -0.73
C GLU A 143 -13.28 11.80 0.09
N GLU A 144 -14.00 10.97 0.86
CA GLU A 144 -13.38 9.89 1.62
C GLU A 144 -12.81 8.80 0.70
N TRP A 145 -13.46 8.52 -0.43
CA TRP A 145 -12.93 7.58 -1.42
C TRP A 145 -11.65 8.11 -2.09
N THR A 146 -11.57 9.41 -2.39
CA THR A 146 -10.33 10.04 -2.89
C THR A 146 -9.22 9.89 -1.87
N ARG A 147 -9.45 10.24 -0.60
CA ARG A 147 -8.45 10.09 0.47
C ARG A 147 -8.01 8.64 0.67
N ALA A 148 -8.95 7.71 0.68
CA ALA A 148 -8.65 6.29 0.82
C ALA A 148 -7.81 5.77 -0.35
N HIS A 149 -8.10 6.21 -1.57
CA HIS A 149 -7.35 5.84 -2.75
C HIS A 149 -5.94 6.42 -2.77
N GLU A 150 -5.79 7.70 -2.42
CA GLU A 150 -4.50 8.35 -2.27
C GLU A 150 -3.65 7.66 -1.20
N LEU A 151 -4.23 7.36 -0.04
CA LEU A 151 -3.54 6.65 1.04
C LEU A 151 -3.08 5.24 0.63
N SER A 152 -3.85 4.56 -0.24
CA SER A 152 -3.43 3.26 -0.79
C SER A 152 -2.18 3.40 -1.65
N SER A 153 -2.15 4.41 -2.53
CA SER A 153 -0.99 4.65 -3.40
C SER A 153 0.23 5.05 -2.58
N ARG A 154 0.09 5.98 -1.63
CA ARG A 154 1.19 6.41 -0.74
C ARG A 154 1.74 5.28 0.12
N MET A 155 0.89 4.37 0.61
CA MET A 155 1.36 3.18 1.32
C MET A 155 2.20 2.26 0.42
N MET A 156 1.75 2.02 -0.82
CA MET A 156 2.49 1.17 -1.77
C MET A 156 3.82 1.80 -2.17
N GLU A 157 3.85 3.12 -2.38
CA GLU A 157 5.08 3.90 -2.58
C GLU A 157 6.02 3.80 -1.38
N TRP A 158 5.50 3.98 -0.16
CA TRP A 158 6.29 3.85 1.05
C TRP A 158 6.95 2.47 1.20
N ILE A 159 6.25 1.39 0.82
CA ILE A 159 6.84 0.05 0.81
C ILE A 159 7.94 -0.05 -0.26
N ALA A 160 7.73 0.52 -1.45
CA ALA A 160 8.73 0.52 -2.51
C ALA A 160 10.00 1.29 -2.14
N ASP A 161 9.84 2.43 -1.47
CA ASP A 161 10.95 3.27 -1.01
C ASP A 161 11.73 2.58 0.10
N TYR A 162 11.05 1.94 1.05
CA TYR A 162 11.69 1.09 2.05
C TYR A 162 12.58 0.02 1.41
N GLU A 163 12.08 -0.67 0.37
CA GLU A 163 12.86 -1.68 -0.34
C GLU A 163 14.05 -1.06 -1.07
N SER A 164 13.86 0.06 -1.76
CA SER A 164 14.92 0.75 -2.52
C SER A 164 16.06 1.19 -1.58
N GLU A 165 15.72 1.86 -0.48
CA GLU A 165 16.68 2.30 0.54
C GLU A 165 17.39 1.13 1.21
N LEU A 166 16.71 -0.02 1.36
CA LEU A 166 17.32 -1.24 1.90
C LEU A 166 18.34 -1.86 0.95
N LEU A 167 18.05 -1.88 -0.35
CA LEU A 167 19.03 -2.33 -1.35
C LEU A 167 20.25 -1.42 -1.38
N GLU A 168 20.07 -0.10 -1.25
CA GLU A 168 21.17 0.87 -1.21
C GLU A 168 22.05 0.74 0.04
N SER A 169 21.45 0.54 1.20
CA SER A 169 22.16 0.56 2.49
C SER A 169 22.69 -0.81 2.95
N VAL A 170 21.98 -1.90 2.65
CA VAL A 170 22.33 -3.27 3.10
C VAL A 170 22.83 -4.12 1.94
N GLY A 171 22.40 -3.83 0.72
CA GLY A 171 22.84 -4.51 -0.49
C GLY A 171 21.84 -5.52 -1.05
N LEU A 172 21.93 -5.73 -2.37
CA LEU A 172 21.06 -6.63 -3.13
C LEU A 172 21.17 -8.09 -2.68
N GLU A 173 22.39 -8.56 -2.41
CA GLU A 173 22.67 -9.95 -2.02
C GLU A 173 21.90 -10.36 -0.75
N TYR A 174 21.82 -9.46 0.24
CA TYR A 174 21.05 -9.69 1.47
C TYR A 174 19.58 -9.98 1.16
N ARG A 175 18.96 -9.16 0.30
CA ARG A 175 17.55 -9.32 -0.06
C ARG A 175 17.32 -10.55 -0.93
N GLN A 176 18.26 -10.86 -1.84
CA GLN A 176 18.24 -12.11 -2.61
C GLN A 176 18.23 -13.32 -1.68
N GLN A 177 19.07 -13.35 -0.64
CA GLN A 177 19.07 -14.44 0.34
C GLN A 177 17.75 -14.54 1.10
N CYS A 178 17.19 -13.40 1.53
CA CYS A 178 15.89 -13.38 2.22
C CYS A 178 14.76 -13.96 1.36
N ILE A 179 14.76 -13.66 0.06
CA ILE A 179 13.77 -14.15 -0.91
C ILE A 179 14.04 -15.61 -1.27
N ALA A 180 15.29 -16.04 -1.40
CA ALA A 180 15.66 -17.43 -1.66
C ALA A 180 15.22 -18.38 -0.52
N ASP A 181 15.27 -17.91 0.72
CA ASP A 181 14.77 -18.64 1.90
C ASP A 181 13.24 -18.73 1.93
N TRP A 182 12.54 -17.98 1.08
CA TRP A 182 11.08 -17.98 1.01
C TRP A 182 10.57 -19.04 0.02
N LEU A 183 9.66 -19.91 0.48
CA LEU A 183 9.17 -21.04 -0.32
C LEU A 183 8.38 -20.66 -1.58
N ARG A 184 7.86 -19.44 -1.65
CA ARG A 184 6.97 -18.99 -2.74
C ARG A 184 7.26 -17.53 -3.10
N PRO A 185 8.46 -17.25 -3.63
CA PRO A 185 8.78 -15.90 -4.03
C PRO A 185 7.88 -15.54 -5.23
N LEU A 186 7.51 -14.27 -5.30
CA LEU A 186 6.70 -13.69 -6.36
C LEU A 186 7.60 -12.87 -7.27
N THR A 187 8.43 -12.02 -6.67
CA THR A 187 9.37 -11.11 -7.36
C THR A 187 10.79 -11.41 -6.95
N SER A 188 11.74 -11.07 -7.82
CA SER A 188 13.16 -10.99 -7.44
C SER A 188 13.44 -9.77 -6.56
N ALA A 189 14.60 -9.74 -5.91
CA ALA A 189 14.97 -8.69 -4.97
C ALA A 189 15.01 -7.29 -5.62
N ASP A 190 15.61 -7.19 -6.79
CA ASP A 190 15.73 -5.97 -7.60
C ASP A 190 14.40 -5.47 -8.17
N CYS A 191 13.43 -6.37 -8.38
CA CYS A 191 12.13 -6.02 -8.94
C CYS A 191 11.06 -5.70 -7.89
N THR A 192 11.32 -5.92 -6.60
CA THR A 192 10.29 -5.82 -5.55
C THR A 192 9.78 -4.39 -5.38
N ALA A 193 10.66 -3.40 -5.40
CA ALA A 193 10.27 -1.99 -5.32
C ALA A 193 9.40 -1.57 -6.53
N ASP A 194 9.81 -1.94 -7.74
CA ASP A 194 9.08 -1.59 -8.97
C ASP A 194 7.69 -2.24 -9.03
N ALA A 195 7.56 -3.48 -8.54
CA ALA A 195 6.27 -4.15 -8.41
C ALA A 195 5.30 -3.38 -7.50
N TRP A 196 5.80 -2.81 -6.40
CA TRP A 196 4.99 -1.96 -5.52
C TRP A 196 4.64 -0.62 -6.17
N ARG A 197 5.59 0.04 -6.85
CA ARG A 197 5.33 1.29 -7.59
C ARG A 197 4.29 1.10 -8.69
N SER A 198 4.30 -0.03 -9.37
CA SER A 198 3.27 -0.36 -10.36
C SER A 198 1.86 -0.47 -9.75
N LEU A 199 1.74 -1.07 -8.57
CA LEU A 199 0.46 -1.11 -7.86
C LEU A 199 0.01 0.30 -7.46
N ALA A 200 0.95 1.14 -7.00
CA ALA A 200 0.70 2.51 -6.57
C ALA A 200 0.24 3.44 -7.70
N ALA A 201 0.85 3.30 -8.89
CA ALA A 201 0.56 4.11 -10.07
C ALA A 201 -0.84 3.87 -10.64
N ARG A 202 -1.49 2.76 -10.25
CA ARG A 202 -2.86 2.42 -10.68
C ARG A 202 -3.09 2.38 -12.19
N GLY A 203 -2.04 2.19 -13.00
CA GLY A 203 -2.17 2.05 -14.46
C GLY A 203 -3.11 0.90 -14.90
N TRP A 204 -3.38 -0.05 -14.01
CA TRP A 204 -4.38 -1.11 -14.19
C TRP A 204 -5.84 -0.61 -14.18
N ASP A 205 -6.11 0.64 -13.80
CA ASP A 205 -7.44 1.26 -13.89
C ASP A 205 -7.83 1.58 -15.34
N ASP A 206 -6.83 1.82 -16.20
CA ASP A 206 -6.98 2.27 -17.58
C ASP A 206 -6.66 1.15 -18.58
N ASP A 207 -5.60 0.36 -18.35
CA ASP A 207 -5.22 -0.76 -19.22
C ASP A 207 -4.71 -1.96 -18.41
N LEU A 208 -5.63 -2.88 -18.11
CA LEU A 208 -5.33 -4.09 -17.36
C LEU A 208 -4.44 -5.07 -18.14
N ASP A 209 -4.48 -5.08 -19.47
CA ASP A 209 -3.70 -6.02 -20.27
C ASP A 209 -2.25 -5.55 -20.42
N GLN A 210 -2.04 -4.24 -20.61
CA GLN A 210 -0.71 -3.64 -20.48
C GLN A 210 -0.10 -3.89 -19.10
N TRP A 211 -0.87 -3.67 -18.03
CA TRP A 211 -0.41 -3.93 -16.66
C TRP A 211 -0.02 -5.40 -16.43
N LYS A 212 -0.76 -6.36 -17.01
CA LYS A 212 -0.38 -7.80 -16.96
C LYS A 212 0.93 -8.07 -17.67
N MET A 213 1.15 -7.45 -18.84
CA MET A 213 2.40 -7.61 -19.58
C MET A 213 3.60 -7.04 -18.82
N GLU A 214 3.44 -5.86 -18.22
CA GLU A 214 4.48 -5.23 -17.39
C GLU A 214 4.74 -6.03 -16.12
N SER A 215 3.68 -6.46 -15.43
CA SER A 215 3.81 -7.24 -14.19
C SER A 215 4.44 -8.61 -14.37
N SER A 216 4.32 -9.18 -15.57
CA SER A 216 5.02 -10.42 -15.92
C SER A 216 6.55 -10.26 -15.92
N ARG A 217 7.08 -9.04 -16.01
CA ARG A 217 8.53 -8.77 -15.92
C ARG A 217 9.07 -8.86 -14.50
N TRP A 218 8.21 -8.64 -13.49
CA TRP A 218 8.60 -8.74 -12.08
C TRP A 218 8.42 -10.14 -11.52
N LEU A 219 7.50 -10.91 -12.11
CA LEU A 219 7.38 -12.33 -11.85
C LEU A 219 8.65 -13.01 -12.36
N HIS A 220 9.38 -13.70 -11.47
CA HIS A 220 10.67 -14.37 -11.70
C HIS A 220 11.25 -14.24 -13.11
N GLY A 221 12.31 -13.43 -13.22
CA GLY A 221 13.23 -13.44 -14.36
C GLY A 221 13.62 -14.87 -14.70
N GLY A 222 13.62 -15.18 -16.00
CA GLY A 222 13.80 -16.52 -16.56
C GLY A 222 15.11 -17.22 -16.20
#